data_AF-A0A5C7E1I1-F1
#
_entry.id   AF-A0A5C7E1I1-F1
#
_cell.length_a   1.000
_cell.length_b   1.000
_cell.length_c   1.000
_cell.angle_alpha   90.00
_cell.angle_beta   90.00
_cell.angle_gamma   90.00
#
_symmetry.space_group_name_H-M   'P 1'
#
loop_
_entity.id
_entity.type
_entity.pdbx_description
1 polymer ?
#
loop_
_entity_poly.entity_id
_entity_poly.type
_entity_poly.pdbx_seq_one_letter_code
_entity_poly.pdbx_strand_id
1 'polypeptide(L)'
;MSFKKEHKELKVIIEKIYNEQSLESSCDDIVEKLITIYKTEYKHKYSELTTIILNITKSDREQDLMTLAQNVRMLEEKLDNKTCDECIKEKIKDFYDHINLECVRLQDSDGKIKKIKDEYNELYKNYNNIKDNLSKQQTQYITILGIFASIVLTFVSGLVFSTSVLSNIDKVSIFRLIFTMAFIAFFVGNILYSLFAFLLKISSIYSYKSNIYIYIFNLIIFLIMLIDFCFYLYCFY
;
A
#
# COMPACT_ATOMS: atom_id res chain seq x y z
N MET A 1 -29.77 -21.91 39.93
CA MET A 1 -28.49 -21.46 40.53
C MET A 1 -27.36 -22.46 40.30
N SER A 2 -27.66 -23.76 40.15
CA SER A 2 -26.65 -24.81 39.85
C SER A 2 -25.90 -24.52 38.54
N PHE A 3 -26.53 -24.49 37.35
CA PHE A 3 -25.90 -24.34 36.01
C PHE A 3 -24.72 -23.35 35.85
N LYS A 4 -24.64 -22.28 36.65
CA LYS A 4 -23.50 -21.32 36.65
C LYS A 4 -22.23 -21.90 37.28
N LYS A 5 -22.35 -22.87 38.18
CA LYS A 5 -21.25 -23.50 38.90
C LYS A 5 -20.58 -24.57 38.03
N GLU A 6 -21.35 -25.50 37.45
CA GLU A 6 -20.83 -26.54 36.56
C GLU A 6 -20.19 -25.92 35.31
N HIS A 7 -20.75 -24.81 34.80
CA HIS A 7 -20.14 -24.08 33.69
C HIS A 7 -18.78 -23.45 34.04
N LYS A 8 -18.62 -22.88 35.25
CA LYS A 8 -17.33 -22.38 35.73
C LYS A 8 -16.32 -23.51 35.90
N GLU A 9 -16.75 -24.66 36.42
CA GLU A 9 -15.91 -25.84 36.56
C GLU A 9 -15.47 -26.38 35.19
N LEU A 10 -16.37 -26.42 34.21
CA LEU A 10 -16.06 -26.80 32.83
C LEU A 10 -15.00 -25.87 32.20
N LYS A 11 -15.11 -24.56 32.43
CA LYS A 11 -14.11 -23.59 31.97
C LYS A 11 -12.73 -23.87 32.57
N VAL A 12 -12.65 -24.10 33.89
CA VAL A 12 -11.39 -24.44 34.56
C VAL A 12 -10.82 -25.74 34.03
N ILE A 13 -11.66 -26.73 33.72
CA ILE A 13 -11.23 -27.97 33.10
C ILE A 13 -10.64 -27.70 31.71
N ILE A 14 -11.32 -26.96 30.85
CA ILE A 14 -10.79 -26.63 29.50
C ILE A 14 -9.48 -25.86 29.59
N GLU A 15 -9.36 -24.89 30.51
CA GLU A 15 -8.10 -24.18 30.74
C GLU A 15 -6.99 -25.12 31.25
N LYS A 16 -7.32 -26.13 32.06
CA LYS A 16 -6.35 -27.15 32.51
C LYS A 16 -5.94 -28.09 31.38
N ILE A 17 -6.89 -28.53 30.55
CA ILE A 17 -6.64 -29.33 29.34
C ILE A 17 -5.75 -28.55 28.37
N TYR A 18 -5.91 -27.22 28.31
CA TYR A 18 -5.11 -26.36 27.46
C TYR A 18 -3.69 -26.09 27.99
N ASN A 19 -3.54 -25.78 29.28
CA ASN A 19 -2.24 -25.33 29.83
C ASN A 19 -1.24 -26.47 30.08
N GLU A 20 -1.69 -27.73 30.12
CA GLU A 20 -0.79 -28.87 30.35
C GLU A 20 -0.20 -29.39 29.04
N GLN A 21 1.13 -29.29 28.90
CA GLN A 21 1.87 -29.77 27.74
C GLN A 21 1.84 -31.31 27.61
N SER A 22 1.59 -32.03 28.71
CA SER A 22 1.25 -33.47 28.73
C SER A 22 0.35 -33.78 29.93
N LEU A 23 -0.80 -34.41 29.68
CA LEU A 23 -1.80 -34.71 30.71
C LEU A 23 -1.60 -36.06 31.43
N GLU A 24 -0.48 -36.76 31.25
CA GLU A 24 -0.32 -38.15 31.72
C GLU A 24 -0.68 -38.37 33.20
N SER A 25 -0.26 -37.46 34.09
CA SER A 25 -0.51 -37.50 35.54
C SER A 25 -1.87 -36.91 35.95
N SER A 26 -2.40 -35.93 35.21
CA SER A 26 -3.65 -35.22 35.53
C SER A 26 -4.89 -35.78 34.82
N CYS A 27 -4.72 -36.66 33.82
CA CYS A 27 -5.80 -37.16 32.99
C CYS A 27 -6.89 -37.86 33.82
N ASP A 28 -6.51 -38.66 34.82
CA ASP A 28 -7.47 -39.41 35.64
C ASP A 28 -8.35 -38.50 36.50
N ASP A 29 -7.74 -37.47 37.09
CA ASP A 29 -8.43 -36.43 37.87
C ASP A 29 -9.41 -35.63 37.00
N ILE A 30 -9.03 -35.34 35.75
CA ILE A 30 -9.86 -34.57 34.82
C ILE A 30 -11.06 -35.40 34.37
N VAL A 31 -10.84 -36.66 34.01
CA VAL A 31 -11.92 -37.59 33.64
C VAL A 31 -12.89 -37.77 34.82
N GLU A 32 -12.41 -37.88 36.06
CA GLU A 32 -13.29 -38.00 37.24
C GLU A 32 -14.11 -36.74 37.51
N LYS A 33 -13.51 -35.56 37.31
CA LYS A 33 -14.24 -34.29 37.42
C LYS A 33 -15.30 -34.16 36.33
N LEU A 34 -15.00 -34.56 35.09
CA LEU A 34 -15.97 -34.58 34.00
C LEU A 34 -17.12 -35.55 34.29
N ILE A 35 -16.83 -36.77 34.75
CA ILE A 35 -17.87 -37.73 35.17
C ILE A 35 -18.75 -37.12 36.26
N THR A 36 -18.16 -36.43 37.24
CA THR A 36 -18.91 -35.79 38.34
C THR A 36 -19.82 -34.67 37.84
N ILE A 37 -19.36 -33.84 36.90
CA ILE A 37 -20.16 -32.77 36.30
C ILE A 37 -21.35 -33.35 35.52
N TYR A 38 -21.12 -34.36 34.68
CA TYR A 38 -22.14 -34.94 33.80
C TYR A 38 -23.07 -35.96 34.48
N LYS A 39 -22.80 -36.34 35.75
CA LYS A 39 -23.77 -37.03 36.62
C LYS A 39 -25.00 -36.17 36.91
N THR A 40 -24.89 -34.85 36.81
CA THR A 40 -26.02 -33.92 36.98
C THR A 40 -26.82 -33.81 35.67
N GLU A 41 -27.99 -33.17 35.71
CA GLU A 41 -28.76 -32.80 34.48
C GLU A 41 -28.09 -31.68 33.65
N TYR A 42 -26.79 -31.44 33.86
CA TYR A 42 -26.02 -30.45 33.12
C TYR A 42 -25.83 -30.86 31.65
N LYS A 43 -26.12 -29.92 30.76
CA LYS A 43 -25.81 -29.99 29.33
C LYS A 43 -24.99 -28.76 28.96
N HIS A 44 -23.78 -28.98 28.43
CA HIS A 44 -22.92 -27.88 27.98
C HIS A 44 -23.53 -27.19 26.75
N LYS A 45 -23.27 -25.90 26.58
CA LYS A 45 -23.68 -25.16 25.38
C LYS A 45 -22.51 -24.97 24.44
N TYR A 46 -22.73 -25.29 23.17
CA TYR A 46 -21.79 -25.06 22.06
C TYR A 46 -21.22 -23.64 22.04
N SER A 47 -22.09 -22.62 22.12
CA SER A 47 -21.67 -21.22 22.08
C SER A 47 -20.72 -20.84 23.22
N GLU A 48 -20.90 -21.45 24.39
CA GLU A 48 -20.06 -21.20 25.56
C GLU A 48 -18.70 -21.90 25.41
N LEU A 49 -18.67 -23.13 24.87
CA LEU A 49 -17.42 -23.84 24.53
C LEU A 49 -16.60 -23.07 23.49
N THR A 50 -17.21 -22.67 22.38
CA THR A 50 -16.56 -21.84 21.36
C THR A 50 -15.95 -20.58 21.97
N THR A 51 -16.69 -19.90 22.86
CA THR A 51 -16.19 -18.68 23.53
C THR A 51 -14.98 -18.97 24.41
N ILE A 52 -14.96 -20.10 25.11
CA ILE A 52 -13.81 -20.49 25.94
C ILE A 52 -12.61 -20.80 25.05
N ILE A 53 -12.78 -21.61 24.01
CA ILE A 53 -11.71 -22.00 23.07
C ILE A 53 -11.12 -20.77 22.37
N LEU A 54 -11.95 -19.85 21.88
CA LEU A 54 -11.50 -18.59 21.29
C LEU A 54 -10.71 -17.72 22.27
N ASN A 55 -11.03 -17.79 23.56
CA ASN A 55 -10.39 -16.97 24.57
C ASN A 55 -9.03 -17.50 25.02
N ILE A 56 -8.86 -18.83 25.05
CA ILE A 56 -7.61 -19.48 25.45
C ILE A 56 -6.58 -19.50 24.31
N THR A 57 -7.04 -19.61 23.04
CA THR A 57 -6.17 -19.73 21.84
C THR A 57 -5.78 -18.39 21.20
N LYS A 58 -5.35 -17.42 22.02
CA LYS A 58 -5.07 -16.04 21.56
C LYS A 58 -3.65 -15.81 21.03
N SER A 59 -2.68 -16.57 21.51
CA SER A 59 -1.26 -16.28 21.27
C SER A 59 -0.74 -16.98 20.03
N ASP A 60 -0.79 -18.31 20.02
CA ASP A 60 -0.33 -19.14 18.91
C ASP A 60 -1.44 -20.14 18.55
N ARG A 61 -2.49 -19.62 17.91
CA ARG A 61 -3.75 -20.36 17.69
C ARG A 61 -3.54 -21.71 17.01
N GLU A 62 -2.56 -21.82 16.12
CA GLU A 62 -2.27 -23.08 15.43
C GLU A 62 -1.74 -24.14 16.41
N GLN A 63 -0.68 -23.81 17.16
CA GLN A 63 -0.08 -24.69 18.17
C GLN A 63 -1.03 -24.98 19.34
N ASP A 64 -1.79 -23.97 19.76
CA ASP A 64 -2.75 -24.01 20.84
C ASP A 64 -3.87 -25.02 20.54
N LEU A 65 -4.41 -24.99 19.31
CA LEU A 65 -5.47 -25.91 18.88
C LEU A 65 -4.96 -27.34 18.66
N MET A 66 -3.72 -27.51 18.18
CA MET A 66 -3.09 -28.83 18.06
C MET A 66 -2.91 -29.48 19.44
N THR A 67 -2.40 -28.72 20.41
CA THR A 67 -2.21 -29.19 21.79
C THR A 67 -3.53 -29.57 22.43
N LEU A 68 -4.56 -28.73 22.28
CA LEU A 68 -5.91 -29.01 22.78
C LEU A 68 -6.50 -30.29 22.17
N ALA A 69 -6.40 -30.47 20.85
CA ALA A 69 -6.91 -31.66 20.17
C ALA A 69 -6.18 -32.95 20.61
N GLN A 70 -4.86 -32.89 20.79
CA GLN A 70 -4.07 -34.03 21.28
C GLN A 70 -4.47 -34.40 22.72
N ASN A 71 -4.60 -33.40 23.56
CA ASN A 71 -4.98 -33.56 24.96
C ASN A 71 -6.40 -34.13 25.14
N VAL A 72 -7.35 -33.70 24.29
CA VAL A 72 -8.70 -34.27 24.27
C VAL A 72 -8.70 -35.73 23.85
N ARG A 73 -7.91 -36.13 22.84
CA ARG A 73 -7.77 -37.54 22.44
C ARG A 73 -7.24 -38.42 23.56
N MET A 74 -6.25 -37.95 24.32
CA MET A 74 -5.73 -38.69 25.48
C MET A 74 -6.79 -38.91 26.56
N LEU A 75 -7.67 -37.92 26.77
CA LEU A 75 -8.77 -38.02 27.74
C LEU A 75 -9.87 -38.97 27.26
N GLU A 76 -10.13 -39.00 25.95
CA GLU A 76 -11.06 -39.94 25.32
C GLU A 76 -10.60 -41.38 25.48
N GLU A 77 -9.32 -41.67 25.19
CA GLU A 77 -8.71 -42.99 25.39
C GLU A 77 -8.77 -43.45 26.87
N LYS A 78 -8.54 -42.54 27.82
CA LYS A 78 -8.68 -42.86 29.26
C LYS A 78 -10.13 -43.10 29.67
N LEU A 79 -11.09 -42.37 29.11
CA LEU A 79 -12.51 -42.54 29.41
C LEU A 79 -13.02 -43.92 28.96
N ASP A 80 -12.58 -44.40 27.79
CA ASP A 80 -12.95 -45.72 27.27
C ASP A 80 -12.49 -46.86 28.21
N ASN A 81 -11.37 -46.68 28.90
CA ASN A 81 -10.82 -47.63 29.85
C ASN A 81 -11.45 -47.58 31.27
N LYS A 82 -12.29 -46.57 31.59
CA LYS A 82 -12.97 -46.47 32.89
C LYS A 82 -14.36 -47.13 32.87
N THR A 83 -14.71 -47.80 33.97
CA THR A 83 -16.08 -48.26 34.24
C THR A 83 -16.93 -47.10 34.77
N CYS A 84 -17.80 -46.56 33.94
CA CYS A 84 -18.83 -45.58 34.32
C CYS A 84 -20.10 -45.79 33.49
N ASP A 85 -21.20 -45.15 33.90
CA ASP A 85 -22.50 -45.22 33.23
C ASP A 85 -22.38 -44.79 31.75
N GLU A 86 -22.92 -45.61 30.85
CA GLU A 86 -22.87 -45.41 29.41
C GLU A 86 -23.47 -44.05 29.01
N CYS A 87 -24.55 -43.62 29.69
CA CYS A 87 -25.19 -42.32 29.46
C CYS A 87 -24.27 -41.14 29.79
N ILE A 88 -23.36 -41.30 30.76
CA ILE A 88 -22.38 -40.26 31.11
C ILE A 88 -21.23 -40.27 30.11
N LYS A 89 -20.78 -41.46 29.67
CA LYS A 89 -19.76 -41.59 28.63
C LYS A 89 -20.18 -40.87 27.35
N GLU A 90 -21.42 -41.08 26.90
CA GLU A 90 -21.95 -40.41 25.71
C GLU A 90 -21.89 -38.88 25.84
N LYS A 91 -22.33 -38.31 26.96
CA LYS A 91 -22.28 -36.84 27.19
C LYS A 91 -20.85 -36.28 27.16
N ILE A 92 -19.88 -37.04 27.65
CA ILE A 92 -18.46 -36.62 27.63
C ILE A 92 -17.88 -36.76 26.22
N LYS A 93 -18.25 -37.82 25.47
CA LYS A 93 -17.87 -37.97 24.06
C LYS A 93 -18.42 -36.84 23.20
N ASP A 94 -19.68 -36.45 23.41
CA ASP A 94 -20.26 -35.26 22.76
C ASP A 94 -19.43 -34.01 23.06
N PHE A 95 -19.04 -33.80 24.31
CA PHE A 95 -18.19 -32.67 24.70
C PHE A 95 -16.82 -32.68 23.99
N TYR A 96 -16.15 -33.83 23.90
CA TYR A 96 -14.88 -33.98 23.20
C TYR A 96 -15.01 -33.76 21.69
N ASP A 97 -16.05 -34.33 21.08
CA ASP A 97 -16.37 -34.12 19.67
C ASP A 97 -16.56 -32.64 19.36
N HIS A 98 -17.23 -31.89 20.24
CA HIS A 98 -17.43 -30.46 20.03
C HIS A 98 -16.14 -29.65 20.14
N ILE A 99 -15.24 -30.01 21.06
CA ILE A 99 -13.92 -29.37 21.13
C ILE A 99 -13.13 -29.66 19.86
N ASN A 100 -13.10 -30.91 19.40
CA ASN A 100 -12.40 -31.31 18.18
C ASN A 100 -12.96 -30.59 16.95
N LEU A 101 -14.29 -30.50 16.82
CA LEU A 101 -14.96 -29.79 15.74
C LEU A 101 -14.55 -28.31 15.72
N GLU A 102 -14.54 -27.65 16.88
CA GLU A 102 -14.14 -26.25 16.97
C GLU A 102 -12.65 -26.06 16.68
N CYS A 103 -11.78 -26.99 17.07
CA CYS A 103 -10.36 -26.96 16.67
C CYS A 103 -10.19 -27.00 15.16
N VAL A 104 -10.88 -27.92 14.46
CA VAL A 104 -10.82 -28.03 12.99
C VAL A 104 -11.37 -26.77 12.32
N ARG A 105 -12.50 -26.25 12.79
CA ARG A 105 -13.13 -25.02 12.24
C ARG A 105 -12.23 -23.81 12.36
N LEU A 106 -11.57 -23.63 13.50
CA LEU A 106 -10.68 -22.49 13.74
C LEU A 106 -9.38 -22.61 12.92
N GLN A 107 -8.81 -23.82 12.81
CA GLN A 107 -7.64 -24.07 11.97
C GLN A 107 -7.91 -23.78 10.49
N ASP A 108 -9.05 -24.25 9.95
CA ASP A 108 -9.43 -23.97 8.55
C ASP A 108 -9.67 -22.45 8.33
N SER A 109 -10.30 -21.78 9.29
CA SER A 109 -10.54 -20.33 9.24
C SER A 109 -9.23 -19.55 9.22
N ASP A 110 -8.25 -19.91 10.06
CA ASP A 110 -6.94 -19.27 10.09
C ASP A 110 -6.16 -19.52 8.79
N GLY A 111 -6.24 -20.74 8.25
CA GLY A 111 -5.65 -21.07 6.95
C GLY A 111 -6.21 -20.21 5.82
N LYS A 112 -7.53 -19.97 5.80
CA LYS A 112 -8.19 -19.07 4.84
C LYS A 112 -7.78 -17.61 5.05
N ILE A 113 -7.75 -17.13 6.28
CA ILE A 113 -7.33 -15.76 6.60
C ILE A 113 -5.88 -15.51 6.19
N LYS A 114 -4.99 -16.50 6.38
CA LYS A 114 -3.60 -16.42 5.94
C LYS A 114 -3.48 -16.27 4.42
N LYS A 115 -4.19 -17.10 3.65
CA LYS A 115 -4.26 -16.98 2.19
C LYS A 115 -4.77 -15.61 1.74
N ILE A 116 -5.85 -15.13 2.35
CA ILE A 116 -6.41 -13.80 2.06
C ILE A 116 -5.39 -12.70 2.36
N LYS A 117 -4.64 -12.81 3.46
CA LYS A 117 -3.60 -11.85 3.83
C LYS A 117 -2.45 -11.85 2.83
N ASP A 118 -2.03 -13.03 2.37
CA ASP A 118 -0.97 -13.17 1.37
C ASP A 118 -1.40 -12.56 0.02
N GLU A 119 -2.61 -12.88 -0.45
CA GLU A 119 -3.20 -12.29 -1.66
C GLU A 119 -3.36 -10.77 -1.54
N TYR A 120 -3.80 -10.28 -0.38
CA TYR A 120 -3.92 -8.84 -0.11
C TYR A 120 -2.56 -8.14 -0.18
N ASN A 121 -1.51 -8.73 0.39
CA ASN A 121 -0.16 -8.16 0.35
C ASN A 121 0.38 -8.10 -1.09
N GLU A 122 0.12 -9.13 -1.90
CA GLU A 122 0.50 -9.16 -3.31
C GLU A 122 -0.27 -8.09 -4.11
N LEU A 123 -1.59 -7.99 -3.92
CA LEU A 123 -2.41 -6.95 -4.53
C LEU A 123 -1.95 -5.55 -4.13
N TYR A 124 -1.62 -5.32 -2.86
CA TYR A 124 -1.13 -4.04 -2.38
C TYR A 124 0.23 -3.67 -2.99
N LYS A 125 1.13 -4.64 -3.13
CA LYS A 125 2.42 -4.45 -3.82
C LYS A 125 2.22 -4.12 -5.29
N ASN A 126 1.34 -4.84 -5.99
CA ASN A 126 1.01 -4.59 -7.38
C ASN A 126 0.36 -3.21 -7.57
N TYR A 127 -0.56 -2.83 -6.67
CA TYR A 127 -1.17 -1.51 -6.67
C TYR A 127 -0.13 -0.39 -6.54
N ASN A 128 0.81 -0.51 -5.60
CA ASN A 128 1.87 0.48 -5.43
C ASN A 128 2.79 0.55 -6.66
N ASN A 129 3.17 -0.60 -7.23
CA ASN A 129 3.94 -0.63 -8.48
C ASN A 129 3.21 0.05 -9.64
N ILE A 130 1.91 -0.21 -9.79
CA ILE A 130 1.07 0.43 -10.83
C ILE A 130 1.00 1.93 -10.58
N LYS A 131 0.75 2.37 -9.34
CA LYS A 131 0.70 3.79 -8.96
C LYS A 131 2.03 4.49 -9.27
N ASP A 132 3.15 3.89 -8.93
CA ASP A 132 4.48 4.44 -9.19
C ASP A 132 4.77 4.51 -10.70
N ASN A 133 4.45 3.46 -11.44
CA ASN A 133 4.60 3.44 -12.90
C ASN A 133 3.71 4.47 -13.59
N LEU A 134 2.47 4.65 -13.13
CA LEU A 134 1.55 5.67 -13.64
C LEU A 134 2.11 7.07 -13.40
N SER A 135 2.67 7.32 -12.21
CA SER A 135 3.29 8.61 -11.89
C SER A 135 4.48 8.92 -12.80
N LYS A 136 5.33 7.91 -13.07
CA LYS A 136 6.46 8.02 -14.00
C LYS A 136 5.99 8.26 -15.43
N GLN A 137 4.96 7.55 -15.87
CA GLN A 137 4.37 7.74 -17.20
C GLN A 137 3.78 9.13 -17.36
N GLN A 138 3.05 9.64 -16.36
CA GLN A 138 2.51 11.00 -16.38
C GLN A 138 3.62 12.04 -16.58
N THR A 139 4.73 11.91 -15.85
CA THR A 139 5.89 12.78 -16.03
C THR A 139 6.46 12.68 -17.45
N GLN A 140 6.67 11.46 -17.96
CA GLN A 140 7.16 11.24 -19.32
C GLN A 140 6.24 11.85 -20.39
N TYR A 141 4.92 11.73 -20.24
CA TYR A 141 3.96 12.35 -21.16
C TYR A 141 4.06 13.88 -21.15
N ILE A 142 4.16 14.50 -19.96
CA ILE A 142 4.36 15.95 -19.84
C ILE A 142 5.67 16.37 -20.52
N THR A 143 6.76 15.60 -20.34
CA THR A 143 8.04 15.86 -21.00
C THR A 143 7.93 15.79 -22.53
N ILE A 144 7.33 14.72 -23.07
CA ILE A 144 7.15 14.53 -24.51
C ILE A 144 6.30 15.68 -25.08
N LEU A 145 5.19 16.02 -24.42
CA LEU A 145 4.33 17.14 -24.81
C LEU A 145 5.09 18.47 -24.78
N GLY A 146 5.91 18.69 -23.75
CA GLY A 146 6.77 19.86 -23.64
C GLY A 146 7.76 19.96 -24.82
N ILE A 147 8.42 18.87 -25.19
CA ILE A 147 9.35 18.82 -26.33
C ILE A 147 8.60 19.13 -27.64
N PHE A 148 7.44 18.52 -27.86
CA PHE A 148 6.65 18.78 -29.07
C PHE A 148 6.17 20.23 -29.16
N ALA A 149 5.62 20.78 -28.07
CA ALA A 149 5.16 22.17 -28.02
C ALA A 149 6.29 23.14 -28.35
N SER A 150 7.49 22.83 -27.86
CA SER A 150 8.70 23.62 -28.07
C SER A 150 9.16 23.64 -29.52
N ILE A 151 9.22 22.46 -30.16
CA ILE A 151 9.55 22.32 -31.58
C ILE A 151 8.55 23.13 -32.42
N VAL A 152 7.26 22.92 -32.20
CA VAL A 152 6.19 23.64 -32.93
C VAL A 152 6.31 25.15 -32.72
N LEU A 153 6.51 25.60 -31.48
CA LEU A 153 6.63 27.01 -31.15
C LEU A 153 7.82 27.67 -31.83
N THR A 154 8.99 27.02 -31.85
CA THR A 154 10.17 27.52 -32.56
C THR A 154 9.91 27.64 -34.07
N PHE A 155 9.29 26.64 -34.68
CA PHE A 155 8.98 26.68 -36.12
C PHE A 155 7.97 27.78 -36.45
N VAL A 156 6.85 27.86 -35.73
CA VAL A 156 5.81 28.87 -35.96
C VAL A 156 6.36 30.27 -35.71
N SER A 157 7.10 30.47 -34.61
CA SER A 157 7.71 31.77 -34.30
C SER A 157 8.72 32.20 -35.36
N GLY A 158 9.57 31.26 -35.83
CA GLY A 158 10.55 31.52 -36.88
C GLY A 158 9.89 31.89 -38.22
N LEU A 159 8.84 31.18 -38.63
CA LEU A 159 8.10 31.47 -39.86
C LEU A 159 7.38 32.82 -39.78
N VAL A 160 6.62 33.06 -38.71
CA VAL A 160 5.88 34.33 -38.52
C VAL A 160 6.84 35.51 -38.47
N PHE A 161 7.94 35.38 -37.74
CA PHE A 161 8.98 36.40 -37.69
C PHE A 161 9.58 36.67 -39.09
N SER A 162 9.99 35.62 -39.80
CA SER A 162 10.55 35.74 -41.15
C SER A 162 9.59 36.43 -42.12
N THR A 163 8.30 36.08 -42.10
CA THR A 163 7.28 36.74 -42.94
C THR A 163 7.07 38.20 -42.57
N SER A 164 7.12 38.53 -41.27
CA SER A 164 6.95 39.90 -40.78
C SER A 164 8.14 40.78 -41.19
N VAL A 165 9.36 40.23 -41.15
CA VAL A 165 10.58 40.87 -41.64
C VAL A 165 10.47 41.18 -43.13
N LEU A 166 10.21 40.14 -43.94
CA LEU A 166 10.14 40.28 -45.39
C LEU A 166 9.04 41.25 -45.84
N SER A 167 7.89 41.25 -45.16
CA SER A 167 6.76 42.12 -45.50
C SER A 167 6.96 43.61 -45.16
N ASN A 168 7.96 43.95 -44.34
CA ASN A 168 8.22 45.31 -43.90
C ASN A 168 9.62 45.82 -44.27
N ILE A 169 10.42 45.02 -44.98
CA ILE A 169 11.81 45.33 -45.35
C ILE A 169 11.91 46.54 -46.29
N ASP A 170 10.86 46.80 -47.06
CA ASP A 170 10.76 47.89 -48.04
C ASP A 170 10.20 49.19 -47.45
N LYS A 171 9.47 49.11 -46.33
CA LYS A 171 8.73 50.24 -45.75
C LYS A 171 9.47 50.98 -44.64
N VAL A 172 10.41 50.32 -43.97
CA VAL A 172 11.05 50.83 -42.76
C VAL A 172 12.54 50.98 -43.00
N SER A 173 13.15 52.05 -42.47
CA SER A 173 14.60 52.20 -42.54
C SER A 173 15.29 51.01 -41.88
N ILE A 174 16.36 50.51 -42.51
CA ILE A 174 17.06 49.30 -42.08
C ILE A 174 17.43 49.34 -40.59
N PHE A 175 17.88 50.49 -40.08
CA PHE A 175 18.27 50.67 -38.67
C PHE A 175 17.10 50.53 -37.69
N ARG A 176 15.91 51.06 -38.02
CA ARG A 176 14.72 50.95 -37.14
C ARG A 176 14.16 49.53 -37.16
N LEU A 177 14.23 48.87 -38.31
CA LEU A 177 13.80 47.49 -38.50
C LEU A 177 14.64 46.53 -37.67
N ILE A 178 15.97 46.60 -37.77
CA ILE A 178 16.88 45.70 -37.01
C ILE A 178 16.75 45.95 -35.50
N PHE A 179 16.69 47.22 -35.06
CA PHE A 179 16.51 47.55 -33.64
C PHE A 179 15.21 46.96 -33.05
N THR A 180 14.09 47.12 -33.76
CA THR A 180 12.79 46.59 -33.31
C THR A 180 12.80 45.06 -33.28
N MET A 181 13.46 44.42 -34.25
CA MET A 181 13.61 42.97 -34.30
C MET A 181 14.46 42.42 -33.17
N ALA A 182 15.60 43.06 -32.89
CA ALA A 182 16.47 42.68 -31.79
C ALA A 182 15.75 42.82 -30.44
N PHE A 183 14.96 43.89 -30.25
CA PHE A 183 14.16 44.09 -29.05
C PHE A 183 13.08 43.02 -28.86
N ILE A 184 12.36 42.65 -29.92
CA ILE A 184 11.35 41.57 -29.86
C ILE A 184 12.03 40.22 -29.59
N ALA A 185 13.14 39.92 -30.26
CA ALA A 185 13.90 38.68 -30.06
C ALA A 185 14.44 38.57 -28.62
N PHE A 186 14.89 39.68 -28.03
CA PHE A 186 15.30 39.75 -26.63
C PHE A 186 14.14 39.37 -25.69
N PHE A 187 12.98 40.00 -25.86
CA PHE A 187 11.84 39.77 -24.98
C PHE A 187 11.25 38.35 -25.13
N VAL A 188 11.01 37.92 -26.37
CA VAL A 188 10.47 36.58 -26.68
C VAL A 188 11.44 35.48 -26.26
N GLY A 189 12.75 35.65 -26.50
CA GLY A 189 13.77 34.68 -26.09
C GLY A 189 13.80 34.44 -24.57
N ASN A 190 13.67 35.51 -23.76
CA ASN A 190 13.63 35.40 -22.30
C ASN A 190 12.34 34.72 -21.78
N ILE A 191 11.19 35.02 -22.41
CA ILE A 191 9.92 34.34 -22.09
C ILE A 191 10.01 32.85 -22.42
N LEU A 192 10.52 32.51 -23.61
CA LEU A 192 10.71 31.13 -24.03
C LEU A 192 11.60 30.39 -23.03
N TYR A 193 12.77 30.95 -22.70
CA TYR A 193 13.67 30.31 -21.74
C TYR A 193 13.01 30.07 -20.38
N SER A 194 12.23 31.02 -19.88
CA SER A 194 11.50 30.87 -18.62
C SER A 194 10.48 29.73 -18.68
N LEU A 195 9.76 29.61 -19.80
CA LEU A 195 8.80 28.52 -20.04
C LEU A 195 9.51 27.15 -20.13
N PHE A 196 10.64 27.07 -20.84
CA PHE A 196 11.45 25.86 -20.94
C PHE A 196 12.05 25.44 -19.60
N ALA A 197 12.61 26.39 -18.85
CA ALA A 197 13.14 26.16 -17.51
C ALA A 197 12.05 25.62 -16.57
N PHE A 198 10.84 26.17 -16.67
CA PHE A 198 9.68 25.69 -15.93
C PHE A 198 9.28 24.26 -16.33
N LEU A 199 9.22 23.95 -17.63
CA LEU A 199 8.94 22.59 -18.12
C LEU A 199 9.98 21.57 -17.65
N LEU A 200 11.27 21.91 -17.73
CA LEU A 200 12.36 21.05 -17.26
C LEU A 200 12.31 20.84 -15.74
N LYS A 201 11.92 21.86 -14.97
CA LYS A 201 11.73 21.77 -13.53
C LYS A 201 10.58 20.83 -13.16
N ILE A 202 9.43 20.91 -13.85
CA ILE A 202 8.30 19.98 -13.63
C ILE A 202 8.67 18.56 -14.01
N SER A 203 9.46 18.40 -15.06
CA SER A 203 9.89 17.10 -15.53
C SER A 203 10.79 16.35 -14.53
N SER A 204 11.28 17.00 -13.46
CA SER A 204 12.15 16.44 -12.43
C SER A 204 13.43 15.76 -12.94
N ILE A 205 13.81 15.97 -14.21
CA ILE A 205 14.95 15.26 -14.83
C ILE A 205 16.29 15.84 -14.36
N TYR A 206 16.35 17.11 -13.91
CA TYR A 206 17.61 17.73 -13.49
C TYR A 206 17.45 18.78 -12.38
N SER A 207 18.50 18.91 -11.55
CA SER A 207 18.72 20.08 -10.71
C SER A 207 19.04 21.27 -11.61
N TYR A 208 18.12 22.24 -11.68
CA TYR A 208 18.25 23.43 -12.52
C TYR A 208 19.42 24.28 -12.05
N LYS A 209 20.55 24.20 -12.77
CA LYS A 209 21.69 25.11 -12.60
C LYS A 209 21.54 26.26 -13.59
N SER A 210 21.63 27.49 -13.11
CA SER A 210 21.53 28.68 -13.95
C SER A 210 22.50 28.57 -15.12
N ASN A 211 21.96 28.66 -16.33
CA ASN A 211 22.71 28.32 -17.53
C ASN A 211 23.45 29.56 -18.05
N ILE A 212 24.78 29.53 -18.09
CA ILE A 212 25.58 30.67 -18.55
C ILE A 212 25.25 31.09 -19.99
N TYR A 213 24.72 30.16 -20.80
CA TYR A 213 24.32 30.43 -22.17
C TYR A 213 23.21 31.47 -22.32
N ILE A 214 22.28 31.64 -21.35
CA ILE A 214 21.26 32.70 -21.49
C ILE A 214 21.85 34.09 -21.27
N TYR A 215 22.79 34.23 -20.34
CA TYR A 215 23.47 35.50 -20.12
C TYR A 215 24.29 35.88 -21.36
N ILE A 216 24.93 34.91 -22.00
CA ILE A 216 25.65 35.11 -23.27
C ILE A 216 24.69 35.53 -24.38
N PHE A 217 23.54 34.85 -24.54
CA PHE A 217 22.53 35.20 -25.54
C PHE A 217 22.00 36.62 -25.36
N ASN A 218 21.62 36.98 -24.14
CA ASN A 218 21.13 38.32 -23.79
C ASN A 218 22.20 39.39 -24.04
N LEU A 219 23.47 39.10 -23.72
CA LEU A 219 24.60 40.00 -23.98
C LEU A 219 24.81 40.23 -25.48
N ILE A 220 24.73 39.17 -26.30
CA ILE A 220 24.89 39.27 -27.75
C ILE A 220 23.79 40.15 -28.36
N ILE A 221 22.52 39.93 -28.01
CA ILE A 221 21.42 40.75 -28.53
C ILE A 221 21.56 42.20 -28.10
N PHE A 222 21.97 42.44 -26.85
CA PHE A 222 22.20 43.79 -26.34
C PHE A 222 23.34 44.50 -27.10
N LEU A 223 24.43 43.79 -27.42
CA LEU A 223 25.51 44.34 -28.24
C LEU A 223 25.05 44.69 -29.65
N ILE A 224 24.22 43.85 -30.28
CA ILE A 224 23.63 44.15 -31.60
C ILE A 224 22.79 45.43 -31.53
N MET A 225 21.95 45.58 -30.51
CA MET A 225 21.15 46.80 -30.32
C MET A 225 22.01 48.05 -30.12
N LEU A 226 23.13 47.95 -29.39
CA LEU A 226 24.07 49.07 -29.20
C LEU A 226 24.79 49.44 -30.50
N ILE A 227 25.24 48.45 -31.27
CA ILE A 227 25.92 48.67 -32.54
C ILE A 227 24.97 49.37 -33.52
N ASP A 228 23.75 48.88 -33.68
CA ASP A 228 22.74 49.51 -34.54
C ASP A 228 22.45 50.95 -34.12
N PHE A 229 22.36 51.22 -32.82
CA PHE A 229 22.13 52.57 -32.29
C PHE A 229 23.32 53.50 -32.57
N CYS A 230 24.56 53.03 -32.41
CA CYS A 230 25.77 53.79 -32.74
C CYS A 230 25.86 54.09 -34.24
N PHE A 231 25.56 53.13 -35.11
CA PHE A 231 25.52 53.34 -36.56
C PHE A 231 24.43 54.32 -36.97
N TYR A 232 23.24 54.23 -36.36
CA TYR A 232 22.17 55.19 -36.58
C TYR A 232 22.62 56.62 -36.24
N LEU A 233 23.30 56.81 -35.09
CA LEU A 233 23.83 58.11 -34.69
C LEU A 233 24.92 58.62 -35.65
N TYR A 234 25.84 57.77 -36.09
CA TYR A 234 26.91 58.14 -37.04
C TYR A 234 26.38 58.48 -38.45
N CYS A 235 25.29 57.85 -38.89
CA CYS A 235 24.70 58.13 -40.21
C CYS A 235 23.82 59.39 -40.22
N PHE A 236 23.32 59.85 -39.06
CA PHE A 236 22.41 60.99 -38.94
C PHE A 236 22.99 62.21 -38.22
N TYR A 237 24.25 62.17 -37.76
CA TYR A 237 24.99 63.27 -37.13
C TYR A 237 26.36 63.43 -37.80
#